data_AF-A0A2M9KGD1-F1
#
_entry.id   AF-A0A2M9KGD1-F1
#
_cell.length_a   1.000
_cell.length_b   1.000
_cell.length_c   1.000
_cell.angle_alpha   90.00
_cell.angle_beta   90.00
_cell.angle_gamma   90.00
#
_symmetry.space_group_name_H-M   'P 1'
#
loop_
_entity.id
_entity.type
_entity.pdbx_description
1 polymer ?
#
loop_
_entity_poly.entity_id
_entity_poly.type
_entity_poly.pdbx_seq_one_letter_code
_entity_poly.pdbx_strand_id
1 'polypeptide(L)'
;MHGHPYRRWRDGAAALRVGDAPATVPVEIAASYRARTRGLLGRDGIDGALLLTPAASVHTFRMRFAIDVAYLDRGLRVIALTTMPPGRLGLPRPRSRHVLEAEAGAMAGWGLRVGTALAVEPAADTP
;
A
#
# COMPACT_ATOMS: atom_id res chain seq x y z
N MET A 1 -2.41 9.05 24.42
CA MET A 1 -3.03 8.01 23.59
C MET A 1 -4.03 8.67 22.64
N HIS A 2 -3.57 9.19 21.50
CA HIS A 2 -4.49 9.81 20.53
C HIS A 2 -4.94 8.75 19.53
N GLY A 3 -6.06 8.11 19.84
CA GLY A 3 -6.78 7.30 18.87
C GLY A 3 -7.31 8.22 17.79
N HIS A 4 -6.73 8.16 16.59
CA HIS A 4 -7.40 8.68 15.41
C HIS A 4 -8.72 7.90 15.24
N PRO A 5 -9.85 8.59 15.00
CA PRO A 5 -11.14 7.93 14.77
C PRO A 5 -10.97 6.88 13.69
N TYR A 6 -11.56 5.70 13.88
CA TYR A 6 -11.44 4.58 12.96
C TYR A 6 -11.89 5.01 11.56
N ARG A 7 -10.93 5.31 10.68
CA ARG A 7 -11.19 5.57 9.27
C ARG A 7 -11.85 4.31 8.70
N ARG A 8 -13.12 4.42 8.29
CA ARG A 8 -13.82 3.31 7.66
C ARG A 8 -13.32 3.18 6.22
N TRP A 9 -12.39 2.25 6.02
CA TRP A 9 -11.86 1.93 4.69
C TRP A 9 -12.95 1.36 3.78
N ARG A 10 -12.95 1.76 2.52
CA ARG A 10 -13.83 1.27 1.45
C ARG A 10 -12.96 0.99 0.23
N ASP A 11 -13.35 0.00 -0.57
CA ASP A 11 -12.71 -0.26 -1.85
C ASP A 11 -12.88 0.97 -2.77
N GLY A 12 -11.85 1.29 -3.57
CA GLY A 12 -11.95 2.36 -4.57
C GLY A 12 -10.65 3.16 -4.76
N ALA A 13 -10.71 4.13 -5.68
CA ALA A 13 -9.60 5.02 -5.97
C ALA A 13 -9.44 6.12 -4.90
N ALA A 14 -8.21 6.53 -4.68
CA ALA A 14 -7.81 7.58 -3.77
C ALA A 14 -6.46 8.20 -4.22
N ALA A 15 -6.02 9.23 -3.51
CA ALA A 15 -4.70 9.83 -3.68
C ALA A 15 -3.83 9.55 -2.44
N LEU A 16 -2.59 9.11 -2.66
CA LEU A 16 -1.59 8.86 -1.63
C LEU A 16 -0.61 10.03 -1.59
N ARG A 17 -0.44 10.64 -0.41
CA ARG A 17 0.62 11.61 -0.15
C ARG A 17 1.75 10.98 0.65
N VAL A 18 2.98 11.18 0.20
CA VAL A 18 4.20 10.62 0.78
C VAL A 18 4.96 11.68 1.57
N GLY A 19 4.89 11.62 2.91
CA GLY A 19 5.45 12.65 3.77
C GLY A 19 4.88 14.05 3.43
N ASP A 20 5.79 15.01 3.27
CA ASP A 20 5.48 16.39 2.87
C ASP A 20 5.70 16.63 1.36
N ALA A 21 5.80 15.55 0.56
CA ALA A 21 5.96 15.69 -0.88
C ALA A 21 4.74 16.43 -1.49
N PRO A 22 4.97 17.36 -2.43
CA PRO A 22 3.88 18.17 -3.01
C PRO A 22 3.00 17.36 -3.98
N ALA A 23 3.52 16.29 -4.56
CA ALA A 23 2.79 15.44 -5.50
C ALA A 23 2.10 14.28 -4.79
N THR A 24 0.93 13.89 -5.29
CA THR A 24 0.22 12.68 -4.87
C THR A 24 0.41 11.55 -5.88
N VAL A 25 0.32 10.32 -5.38
CA VAL A 25 0.39 9.09 -6.17
C VAL A 25 -1.02 8.48 -6.22
N PRO A 26 -1.53 8.06 -7.39
CA PRO A 26 -2.78 7.31 -7.46
C PRO A 26 -2.71 6.05 -6.58
N VAL A 27 -3.74 5.79 -5.77
CA VAL A 27 -3.81 4.59 -4.95
C VAL A 27 -5.18 3.93 -5.02
N GLU A 28 -5.21 2.63 -5.27
CA GLU A 28 -6.40 1.79 -5.13
C GLU A 28 -6.46 1.24 -3.70
N ILE A 29 -7.59 1.40 -3.02
CA ILE A 29 -7.82 0.83 -1.70
C ILE A 29 -8.50 -0.53 -1.86
N ALA A 30 -7.96 -1.56 -1.20
CA ALA A 30 -8.55 -2.88 -1.07
C ALA A 30 -8.90 -3.15 0.41
N ALA A 31 -10.14 -2.86 0.77
CA ALA A 31 -10.72 -2.96 2.10
C ALA A 31 -11.70 -4.15 2.28
N SER A 32 -12.25 -4.72 1.20
CA SER A 32 -13.05 -5.94 1.26
C SER A 32 -12.17 -7.19 1.27
N TYR A 33 -12.71 -8.29 1.82
CA TYR A 33 -11.99 -9.56 1.83
C TYR A 33 -11.57 -10.00 0.42
N ARG A 34 -12.50 -9.90 -0.55
CA ARG A 34 -12.25 -10.26 -1.95
C ARG A 34 -11.19 -9.36 -2.60
N ALA A 35 -11.23 -8.05 -2.35
CA ALA A 35 -10.22 -7.14 -2.89
C ALA A 35 -8.83 -7.47 -2.33
N ARG A 36 -8.73 -7.73 -1.01
CA ARG A 36 -7.46 -8.07 -0.35
C ARG A 36 -6.86 -9.39 -0.82
N THR A 37 -7.67 -10.45 -0.96
CA THR A 37 -7.14 -11.76 -1.39
C THR A 37 -6.78 -11.77 -2.87
N ARG A 38 -7.41 -10.92 -3.69
CA ARG A 38 -7.00 -10.72 -5.08
C ARG A 38 -5.69 -9.94 -5.18
N GLY A 39 -5.56 -8.83 -4.46
CA GLY A 39 -4.40 -7.94 -4.57
C GLY A 39 -4.10 -7.56 -6.03
N LEU A 40 -2.83 -7.75 -6.41
CA LEU A 40 -2.32 -7.53 -7.77
C LEU A 40 -2.38 -8.79 -8.67
N LEU A 41 -3.02 -9.89 -8.23
CA LEU A 41 -3.16 -11.10 -9.06
C LEU A 41 -3.88 -10.78 -10.37
N GLY A 42 -3.35 -11.34 -11.46
CA GLY A 42 -3.90 -11.18 -12.80
C GLY A 42 -3.47 -9.88 -13.52
N ARG A 43 -2.73 -8.98 -12.87
CA ARG A 43 -2.21 -7.75 -13.49
C ARG A 43 -0.79 -7.94 -14.06
N ASP A 44 -0.46 -7.17 -15.10
CA ASP A 44 0.88 -7.08 -15.70
C ASP A 44 1.73 -5.96 -15.07
N GLY A 45 1.08 -5.08 -14.31
CA GLY A 45 1.68 -3.93 -13.66
C GLY A 45 0.66 -3.16 -12.83
N ILE A 46 1.08 -2.03 -12.27
CA ILE A 46 0.21 -1.06 -11.61
C ILE A 46 0.80 0.35 -11.73
N ASP A 47 0.01 1.28 -12.26
CA ASP A 47 0.30 2.71 -12.16
C ASP A 47 -0.11 3.21 -10.77
N GLY A 48 0.89 3.63 -9.98
CA GLY A 48 0.70 4.07 -8.61
C GLY A 48 0.80 2.94 -7.58
N ALA A 49 -0.16 2.83 -6.68
CA ALA A 49 -0.10 1.88 -5.57
C ALA A 49 -1.43 1.17 -5.27
N LEU A 50 -1.34 0.02 -4.59
CA LEU A 50 -2.46 -0.69 -3.99
C LEU A 50 -2.30 -0.70 -2.47
N LEU A 51 -3.31 -0.22 -1.74
CA LEU A 51 -3.36 -0.27 -0.28
C LEU A 51 -4.27 -1.40 0.20
N LEU A 52 -3.67 -2.46 0.73
CA LEU A 52 -4.37 -3.54 1.40
C LEU A 52 -4.66 -3.17 2.86
N THR A 53 -5.93 -3.23 3.27
CA THR A 53 -6.33 -2.86 4.64
C THR A 53 -7.54 -3.66 5.17
N PRO A 54 -7.48 -4.26 6.36
CA PRO A 54 -6.26 -4.50 7.13
C PRO A 54 -5.35 -5.54 6.45
N ALA A 55 -4.03 -5.39 6.60
CA ALA A 55 -3.05 -6.36 6.14
C ALA A 55 -1.78 -6.35 7.01
N ALA A 56 -1.23 -7.54 7.25
CA ALA A 56 0.02 -7.74 7.99
C ALA A 56 1.03 -8.65 7.29
N SER A 57 0.64 -9.26 6.17
CA SER A 57 1.48 -10.10 5.34
C SER A 57 0.96 -10.07 3.91
N VAL A 58 1.84 -10.36 2.96
CA VAL A 58 1.52 -10.48 1.53
C VAL A 58 2.29 -11.64 0.94
N HIS A 59 1.88 -12.07 -0.25
CA HIS A 59 2.60 -13.04 -1.06
C HIS A 59 2.59 -12.56 -2.51
N THR A 60 3.54 -13.03 -3.30
CA THR A 60 3.63 -12.76 -4.74
C THR A 60 3.42 -14.02 -5.59
N PHE A 61 2.78 -15.06 -5.03
CA PHE A 61 2.44 -16.26 -5.79
C PHE A 61 1.57 -15.93 -7.00
N ARG A 62 1.91 -16.52 -8.16
CA ARG A 62 1.22 -16.31 -9.45
C ARG A 62 1.17 -14.84 -9.94
N MET A 63 1.94 -13.94 -9.32
CA MET A 63 2.19 -12.61 -9.88
C MET A 63 3.18 -12.70 -11.06
N ARG A 64 3.13 -11.71 -11.95
CA ARG A 64 3.96 -11.64 -13.15
C ARG A 64 5.12 -10.64 -13.06
N PHE A 65 5.09 -9.76 -12.06
CA PHE A 65 6.07 -8.70 -11.86
C PHE A 65 6.48 -8.57 -10.39
N ALA A 66 7.65 -7.99 -10.15
CA ALA A 66 8.15 -7.71 -8.81
C ALA A 66 7.49 -6.46 -8.24
N ILE A 67 7.27 -6.45 -6.93
CA ILE A 67 6.63 -5.32 -6.24
C ILE A 67 7.48 -4.80 -5.10
N ASP A 68 7.40 -3.50 -4.87
CA ASP A 68 7.77 -2.91 -3.59
C ASP A 68 6.61 -3.06 -2.60
N VAL A 69 6.95 -3.37 -1.35
CA VAL A 69 6.01 -3.60 -0.25
C VAL A 69 6.40 -2.72 0.94
N ALA A 70 5.49 -1.82 1.33
CA ALA A 70 5.59 -1.05 2.57
C ALA A 70 4.58 -1.56 3.59
N TYR A 71 5.08 -2.03 4.73
CA TYR A 71 4.24 -2.34 5.88
C TYR A 71 4.01 -1.07 6.68
N LEU A 72 2.76 -0.77 7.02
CA LEU A 72 2.35 0.45 7.71
C LEU A 72 1.68 0.13 9.05
N ASP A 73 1.92 0.96 10.06
CA ASP A 73 1.19 0.87 11.34
C ASP A 73 -0.24 1.45 11.25
N ARG A 74 -0.96 1.52 12.37
CA ARG A 74 -2.33 2.08 12.44
C ARG A 74 -2.43 3.55 12.00
N GLY A 75 -1.33 4.30 12.08
CA GLY A 75 -1.26 5.71 11.73
C GLY A 75 -0.71 5.96 10.33
N LEU A 76 -0.69 4.95 9.46
CA LEU A 76 -0.12 5.02 8.11
C LEU A 76 1.38 5.38 8.09
N ARG A 77 2.12 5.03 9.14
CA ARG A 77 3.57 5.20 9.17
C ARG A 77 4.28 3.95 8.69
N VAL A 78 5.26 4.11 7.80
CA VAL A 78 6.07 3.01 7.27
C VAL A 78 6.90 2.40 8.39
N ILE A 79 6.74 1.10 8.64
CA ILE A 79 7.49 0.34 9.64
C ILE A 79 8.47 -0.67 9.03
N ALA A 80 8.26 -1.05 7.77
CA ALA A 80 9.21 -1.87 7.02
C ALA A 80 9.01 -1.67 5.50
N LEU A 81 10.09 -1.82 4.74
CA LEU A 81 10.11 -1.80 3.29
C LEU A 81 10.85 -3.03 2.77
N THR A 82 10.36 -3.62 1.68
CA THR A 82 11.04 -4.70 0.97
C THR A 82 10.57 -4.74 -0.47
N THR A 83 11.45 -5.10 -1.39
CA THR A 83 11.07 -5.48 -2.75
C THR A 83 10.92 -7.00 -2.80
N MET A 84 9.85 -7.49 -3.43
CA MET A 84 9.52 -8.91 -3.53
C MET A 84 9.39 -9.33 -4.99
N PRO A 85 10.26 -10.25 -5.48
CA PRO A 85 10.07 -10.91 -6.77
C PRO A 85 8.80 -11.79 -6.80
N PRO A 86 8.29 -12.17 -7.98
CA PRO A 86 7.25 -13.17 -8.12
C PRO A 86 7.54 -14.49 -7.40
N GLY A 87 6.49 -15.15 -6.92
CA GLY A 87 6.59 -16.48 -6.31
C GLY A 87 7.28 -16.50 -4.94
N ARG A 88 7.02 -15.50 -4.09
CA ARG A 88 7.56 -15.40 -2.72
C ARG A 88 6.44 -15.28 -1.70
N LEU A 89 6.72 -15.76 -0.49
CA LEU A 89 5.89 -15.55 0.69
C LEU A 89 6.57 -14.52 1.59
N GLY A 90 5.86 -13.43 1.89
CA GLY A 90 6.32 -12.43 2.85
C GLY A 90 6.14 -12.93 4.28
N LEU A 91 7.10 -12.62 5.15
CA LEU A 91 6.95 -12.90 6.58
C LEU A 91 5.95 -11.89 7.19
N PRO A 92 5.00 -12.34 8.02
CA PRO A 92 4.08 -11.44 8.69
C PRO A 92 4.82 -10.39 9.55
N ARG A 93 4.30 -9.16 9.53
CA ARG A 93 4.73 -8.05 10.40
C ARG A 93 3.62 -7.75 11.41
N PRO A 94 3.69 -8.23 12.66
CA PRO A 94 2.57 -8.16 13.62
C PRO A 94 2.05 -6.74 13.92
N ARG A 95 2.94 -5.73 13.85
CA ARG A 95 2.61 -4.32 14.04
C ARG A 95 2.00 -3.66 12.81
N SER A 96 2.06 -4.33 11.65
CA SER A 96 1.46 -3.84 10.41
C SER A 96 -0.06 -3.92 10.49
N ARG A 97 -0.71 -2.89 9.96
CA ARG A 97 -2.16 -2.78 9.84
C ARG A 97 -2.57 -2.49 8.42
N HIS A 98 -1.68 -1.94 7.61
CA HIS A 98 -1.89 -1.77 6.19
C HIS A 98 -0.63 -2.21 5.45
N VAL A 99 -0.80 -2.67 4.21
CA VAL A 99 0.32 -2.93 3.31
C VAL A 99 0.09 -2.13 2.05
N LEU A 100 1.07 -1.31 1.68
CA LEU A 100 1.12 -0.63 0.40
C LEU A 100 1.96 -1.48 -0.56
N GLU A 101 1.44 -1.73 -1.75
CA GLU A 101 2.13 -2.42 -2.84
C GLU A 101 2.26 -1.49 -4.03
N ALA A 102 3.41 -1.51 -4.71
CA ALA A 102 3.66 -0.76 -5.93
C ALA A 102 4.62 -1.56 -6.83
N GLU A 103 4.81 -1.16 -8.08
CA GLU A 103 5.86 -1.76 -8.91
C GLU A 103 7.25 -1.60 -8.27
N ALA A 104 8.13 -2.57 -8.49
CA ALA A 104 9.48 -2.55 -7.95
C ALA A 104 10.23 -1.27 -8.37
N GLY A 105 10.84 -0.58 -7.40
CA GLY A 105 11.54 0.68 -7.59
C GLY A 105 10.66 1.93 -7.45
N ALA A 106 9.34 1.81 -7.51
CA ALA A 106 8.43 2.96 -7.41
C ALA A 106 8.57 3.66 -6.06
N MET A 107 8.66 2.90 -4.95
CA MET A 107 8.75 3.49 -3.61
C MET A 107 10.06 4.27 -3.40
N ALA A 108 11.16 3.81 -3.99
CA ALA A 108 12.42 4.55 -3.98
C ALA A 108 12.29 5.85 -4.80
N GLY A 109 11.62 5.81 -5.95
CA GLY A 109 11.32 6.99 -6.78
C GLY A 109 10.47 8.03 -6.05
N TRP A 110 9.59 7.62 -5.13
CA TRP A 110 8.81 8.52 -4.28
C TRP A 110 9.55 9.00 -3.03
N GLY A 111 10.79 8.54 -2.80
CA GLY A 111 11.55 8.86 -1.59
C GLY A 111 10.99 8.19 -0.32
N LEU A 112 10.26 7.09 -0.46
CA LEU A 112 9.66 6.38 0.67
C LEU A 112 10.75 5.68 1.50
N ARG A 113 10.71 5.86 2.82
CA ARG A 113 11.64 5.24 3.77
C ARG A 113 10.92 4.81 5.03
N VAL A 114 11.53 3.92 5.81
CA VAL A 114 11.02 3.57 7.14
C VAL A 114 10.89 4.85 7.98
N GLY A 115 9.75 5.00 8.64
CA GLY A 115 9.40 6.18 9.41
C GLY A 115 8.67 7.28 8.63
N THR A 116 8.57 7.19 7.30
CA THR A 116 7.75 8.13 6.51
C THR A 116 6.28 7.99 6.89
N ALA A 117 5.62 9.13 7.11
CA ALA A 117 4.17 9.19 7.30
C ALA A 117 3.48 9.28 5.94
N LEU A 118 2.39 8.54 5.77
CA LEU A 118 1.56 8.57 4.58
C LEU A 118 0.18 9.15 4.92
N ALA A 119 -0.43 9.82 3.96
CA ALA A 119 -1.83 10.22 4.03
C ALA A 119 -2.60 9.67 2.83
N VAL A 120 -3.82 9.20 3.06
CA VAL A 120 -4.75 8.79 2.01
C VAL A 120 -5.90 9.77 1.97
N GLU A 121 -5.99 10.47 0.86
CA GLU A 121 -6.96 11.52 0.57
C GLU A 121 -7.96 10.97 -0.45
N PRO A 122 -9.22 11.44 -0.46
CA PRO A 122 -10.15 11.12 -1.54
C PRO A 122 -9.51 11.43 -2.89
N ALA A 123 -9.78 10.62 -3.91
CA ALA A 123 -9.40 11.00 -5.27
C ALA A 123 -10.07 12.37 -5.55
N ALA A 124 -9.30 13.33 -6.05
CA ALA A 124 -9.89 14.56 -6.53
C ALA A 124 -10.84 14.19 -7.66
N ASP A 125 -12.13 14.50 -7.51
CA ASP A 125 -13.04 14.47 -8.65
C ASP A 125 -12.46 15.47 -9.65
N THR A 126 -11.96 14.96 -10.77
CA THR A 126 -11.66 15.81 -11.90
C THR A 126 -13.02 16.17 -12.51
N PRO A 127 -13.42 17.45 -12.54
CA PRO A 127 -14.70 17.86 -13.10
C PRO A 127 -14.84 17.51 -14.58
#